data_AF-A0A1J5J594-F1
#
_entry.id   AF-A0A1J5J594-F1
#
_cell.length_a   1.000
_cell.length_b   1.000
_cell.length_c   1.000
_cell.angle_alpha   90.00
_cell.angle_beta   90.00
_cell.angle_gamma   90.00
#
_symmetry.space_group_name_H-M   'P 1'
#
loop_
_entity.id
_entity.type
_entity.pdbx_description
1 polymer ?
#
loop_
_entity_poly.entity_id
_entity_poly.type
_entity_poly.pdbx_seq_one_letter_code
_entity_poly.pdbx_strand_id
1 'polypeptide(L)'
;MNQNKNNKKIEINDKGKKIIVMPLDDNSKEISMALANDTARKILSLLSEKPMTLTEICAELEIALSTGEYGLNKLRDAGLIKIKGTKKSEKKC
;
A
#
# COMPACT_ATOMS: atom_id res chain seq x y z
N MET A 1 -33.53 2.98 -31.64
CA MET A 1 -32.37 2.25 -31.08
C MET A 1 -32.07 2.86 -29.70
N ASN A 2 -32.42 2.17 -28.62
CA ASN A 2 -32.48 2.74 -27.27
C ASN A 2 -31.10 2.71 -26.60
N GLN A 3 -30.45 3.88 -26.54
CA GLN A 3 -29.31 4.10 -25.65
C GLN A 3 -29.81 4.36 -24.23
N ASN A 4 -28.96 4.07 -23.24
CA ASN A 4 -29.08 4.38 -21.81
C ASN A 4 -29.49 3.23 -20.89
N LYS A 5 -28.51 2.38 -20.55
CA LYS A 5 -28.44 1.69 -19.26
C LYS A 5 -26.98 1.68 -18.81
N ASN A 6 -26.63 2.56 -17.86
CA ASN A 6 -25.73 2.30 -16.72
C ASN A 6 -25.40 3.57 -15.89
N ASN A 7 -26.33 4.51 -15.75
CA ASN A 7 -26.17 5.66 -14.84
C ASN A 7 -26.42 5.28 -13.37
N LYS A 8 -25.90 4.12 -12.92
CA LYS A 8 -26.03 3.70 -11.53
C LYS A 8 -25.04 4.48 -10.70
N LYS A 9 -25.54 5.41 -9.88
CA LYS A 9 -24.75 6.14 -8.89
C LYS A 9 -24.19 5.13 -7.88
N ILE A 10 -22.88 4.92 -7.92
CA ILE A 10 -22.18 4.08 -6.95
C ILE A 10 -21.97 4.95 -5.71
N GLU A 11 -22.72 4.69 -4.65
CA GLU A 11 -22.54 5.37 -3.38
C GLU A 11 -21.70 4.47 -2.46
N ILE A 12 -20.56 5.01 -2.02
CA ILE A 12 -19.70 4.32 -1.06
C ILE A 12 -20.20 4.68 0.33
N ASN A 13 -20.70 3.69 1.08
CA ASN A 13 -21.21 3.88 2.43
C ASN A 13 -20.05 4.06 3.42
N ASP A 14 -19.69 5.30 3.72
CA ASP A 14 -18.61 5.65 4.65
C ASP A 14 -19.12 5.63 6.11
N LYS A 15 -18.98 4.47 6.77
CA LYS A 15 -19.17 4.33 8.22
C LYS A 15 -17.91 4.76 9.01
N GLY A 16 -17.27 5.87 8.64
CA GLY A 16 -16.07 6.39 9.28
C GLY A 16 -14.77 5.65 8.92
N LYS A 17 -14.73 4.99 7.75
CA LYS A 17 -13.50 4.36 7.23
C LYS A 17 -12.90 5.30 6.20
N LYS A 18 -11.60 5.61 6.29
CA LYS A 18 -10.93 6.43 5.25
C LYS A 18 -11.04 5.74 3.90
N ILE A 19 -11.88 6.29 3.01
CA ILE A 19 -12.07 5.78 1.66
C ILE A 19 -11.19 6.57 0.71
N ILE A 20 -10.31 5.89 0.00
CA ILE A 20 -9.50 6.46 -1.07
C ILE A 20 -10.07 5.96 -2.39
N VAL A 21 -10.56 6.88 -3.21
CA VAL A 21 -10.93 6.59 -4.60
C VAL A 21 -9.70 6.89 -5.45
N MET A 22 -9.14 5.85 -6.07
CA MET A 22 -7.99 5.96 -6.96
C MET A 22 -8.40 5.56 -8.38
N PRO A 23 -8.06 6.35 -9.41
CA PRO A 23 -8.25 5.94 -10.80
C PRO A 23 -7.35 4.73 -11.08
N LEU A 24 -7.95 3.66 -11.57
CA LEU A 24 -7.25 2.47 -12.05
C LEU A 24 -7.04 2.64 -13.56
N ASP A 25 -6.06 3.46 -13.92
CA ASP A 25 -5.62 3.65 -15.31
C ASP A 25 -4.53 2.62 -15.65
N ASP A 26 -3.44 3.03 -16.30
CA ASP A 26 -2.35 2.15 -16.75
C ASP A 26 -1.65 1.42 -15.59
N ASN A 27 -1.69 1.97 -14.37
CA ASN A 27 -1.07 1.36 -13.18
C ASN A 27 -1.99 0.35 -12.44
N SER A 28 -3.19 0.10 -12.95
CA SER A 28 -4.20 -0.76 -12.32
C SER A 28 -3.71 -2.17 -12.04
N LYS A 29 -2.84 -2.69 -12.91
CA LYS A 29 -2.27 -4.04 -12.81
C LYS A 29 -1.28 -4.12 -11.65
N GLU A 30 -0.39 -3.15 -11.52
CA GLU A 30 0.65 -3.06 -10.48
C GLU A 30 0.00 -2.91 -9.10
N ILE A 31 -0.99 -2.03 -9.00
CA ILE A 31 -1.80 -1.86 -7.79
C ILE A 31 -2.49 -3.18 -7.41
N SER A 32 -3.13 -3.85 -8.37
CA SER A 32 -3.80 -5.13 -8.11
C SER A 32 -2.82 -6.21 -7.64
N MET A 33 -1.64 -6.31 -8.26
CA MET A 33 -0.61 -7.26 -7.84
C MET A 33 -0.05 -6.95 -6.45
N ALA A 34 0.20 -5.68 -6.14
CA ALA A 34 0.69 -5.25 -4.83
C ALA A 34 -0.35 -5.57 -3.75
N LEU A 35 -1.64 -5.31 -4.00
CA LEU A 35 -2.71 -5.64 -3.08
C LEU A 35 -3.03 -7.13 -3.01
N ALA A 36 -2.71 -7.93 -4.03
CA ALA A 36 -2.86 -9.40 -3.98
C ALA A 36 -1.80 -10.08 -3.10
N ASN A 37 -0.67 -9.42 -2.87
CA ASN A 37 0.42 -9.95 -2.05
C ASN A 37 0.14 -9.74 -0.54
N ASP A 38 0.15 -10.84 0.22
CA ASP A 38 -0.12 -10.80 1.66
C ASP A 38 0.87 -9.95 2.45
N THR A 39 2.17 -10.07 2.15
CA THR A 39 3.20 -9.29 2.82
C THR A 39 3.02 -7.80 2.56
N ALA A 40 2.79 -7.40 1.31
CA ALA A 40 2.53 -6.00 0.97
C ALA A 40 1.30 -5.44 1.69
N ARG A 41 0.20 -6.21 1.78
CA ARG A 41 -0.99 -5.80 2.56
C ARG A 41 -0.67 -5.60 4.04
N LYS A 42 0.07 -6.53 4.65
CA LYS A 42 0.49 -6.42 6.06
C LYS A 42 1.36 -5.20 6.30
N ILE A 43 2.34 -4.95 5.42
CA ILE A 43 3.21 -3.76 5.48
C ILE A 43 2.37 -2.48 5.38
N LEU A 44 1.42 -2.42 4.44
CA LEU A 44 0.55 -1.27 4.27
C LEU A 44 -0.31 -1.01 5.52
N SER A 45 -0.79 -2.08 6.17
CA SER A 45 -1.53 -1.98 7.43
C SER A 45 -0.68 -1.36 8.54
N LEU A 46 0.55 -1.83 8.74
CA LEU A 46 1.47 -1.27 9.74
C LEU A 46 1.77 0.21 9.48
N LEU A 47 2.02 0.57 8.21
CA LEU A 47 2.30 1.95 7.81
C LEU A 47 1.09 2.88 7.93
N SER A 48 -0.13 2.33 7.93
CA SER A 48 -1.36 3.10 8.12
C SER A 48 -1.51 3.63 9.55
N GLU A 49 -0.87 2.96 10.52
CA GLU A 49 -0.87 3.35 11.93
C GLU A 49 0.24 4.36 12.23
N LYS A 50 1.48 4.05 11.78
CA LYS A 50 2.64 4.93 11.98
C LYS A 50 3.72 4.70 10.91
N PRO A 51 4.54 5.72 10.57
CA PRO A 51 5.73 5.53 9.74
C PRO A 51 6.72 4.57 10.41
N MET A 52 7.28 3.64 9.63
CA MET A 52 8.26 2.66 10.10
C MET A 52 9.41 2.49 9.08
N THR A 53 10.55 2.03 9.55
CA THR A 53 11.71 1.59 8.75
C THR A 53 11.53 0.14 8.28
N LEU A 54 12.27 -0.27 7.23
CA LEU A 54 12.27 -1.65 6.76
C LEU A 54 12.58 -2.65 7.89
N THR A 55 13.57 -2.35 8.72
CA THR A 55 13.96 -3.21 9.84
C THR A 55 12.85 -3.36 10.89
N GLU A 56 12.16 -2.26 11.24
CA GLU A 56 11.03 -2.31 12.18
C GLU A 56 9.87 -3.13 11.60
N ILE A 57 9.55 -2.93 10.31
CA ILE A 57 8.52 -3.69 9.60
C ILE A 57 8.84 -5.18 9.60
N CYS A 58 10.08 -5.56 9.26
CA CYS A 58 10.49 -6.95 9.22
C CYS A 58 10.49 -7.61 10.60
N ALA A 59 10.87 -6.87 11.64
CA ALA A 59 10.79 -7.35 13.02
C ALA A 59 9.34 -7.58 13.47
N GLU A 60 8.44 -6.62 13.20
CA GLU A 60 7.03 -6.71 13.57
C GLU A 60 6.28 -7.84 12.84
N LEU A 61 6.66 -8.10 11.57
CA LEU A 61 6.05 -9.15 10.75
C LEU A 61 6.77 -10.50 10.85
N GLU A 62 7.87 -10.58 11.59
CA GLU A 62 8.75 -11.77 11.68
C GLU A 62 9.15 -12.34 10.31
N ILE A 63 9.50 -11.46 9.37
CA ILE A 63 9.91 -11.83 8.00
C ILE A 63 11.37 -11.49 7.72
N ALA A 64 11.96 -12.18 6.76
CA ALA A 64 13.28 -11.84 6.24
C ALA A 64 13.30 -10.42 5.63
N LEU A 65 14.44 -9.73 5.77
CA LEU A 65 14.66 -8.38 5.21
C LEU A 65 14.41 -8.34 3.70
N SER A 66 14.84 -9.36 2.96
CA SER A 66 14.63 -9.47 1.51
C SER A 66 13.14 -9.51 1.14
N THR A 67 12.33 -10.23 1.92
CA THR A 67 10.88 -10.32 1.70
C THR A 67 10.19 -8.98 2.02
N GLY A 68 10.61 -8.32 3.10
CA GLY A 68 10.10 -6.98 3.44
C GLY A 68 10.48 -5.93 2.40
N GLU A 69 11.73 -5.97 1.90
CA GLU A 69 12.22 -5.10 0.85
C GLU A 69 11.45 -5.30 -0.45
N TYR A 70 11.20 -6.55 -0.84
CA TYR A 70 10.36 -6.87 -2.00
C TYR A 70 8.94 -6.30 -1.85
N GLY A 71 8.30 -6.50 -0.70
CA GLY A 71 6.97 -5.97 -0.41
C GLY A 71 6.92 -4.44 -0.47
N LEU A 72 7.89 -3.75 0.13
CA LEU A 72 8.00 -2.29 0.08
C LEU A 72 8.20 -1.77 -1.35
N ASN A 73 9.08 -2.41 -2.12
CA ASN A 73 9.30 -2.02 -3.51
C ASN A 73 8.02 -2.19 -4.34
N LYS A 74 7.27 -3.29 -4.17
CA LYS A 74 5.97 -3.47 -4.84
C LYS A 74 4.97 -2.38 -4.52
N LEU A 75 4.86 -1.99 -3.25
CA LEU A 75 3.98 -0.89 -2.83
C LEU A 75 4.44 0.46 -3.37
N ARG A 76 5.75 0.72 -3.40
CA ARG A 76 6.34 1.95 -3.95
C ARG A 76 6.07 2.06 -5.45
N ASP A 77 6.34 0.98 -6.18
CA ASP A 77 6.20 0.94 -7.64
C ASP A 77 4.73 1.07 -8.05
N ALA A 78 3.80 0.55 -7.23
CA ALA A 78 2.36 0.77 -7.38
C ALA A 78 1.88 2.16 -6.93
N GLY A 79 2.77 3.04 -6.45
CA GLY A 79 2.42 4.38 -5.97
C GLY A 79 1.63 4.41 -4.66
N LEU A 80 1.53 3.29 -3.95
CA LEU A 80 0.73 3.16 -2.72
C LEU A 80 1.45 3.72 -1.48
N ILE A 81 2.78 3.81 -1.52
CA ILE A 81 3.59 4.38 -0.44
C ILE A 81 4.67 5.33 -0.97
N LYS A 82 5.16 6.22 -0.11
CA LYS A 82 6.28 7.13 -0.40
C LYS A 82 7.30 7.10 0.73
N ILE A 83 8.58 6.95 0.37
CA ILE A 83 9.68 6.97 1.33
C ILE A 83 10.02 8.42 1.67
N LYS A 84 9.88 8.82 2.95
CA LYS A 84 10.14 10.19 3.44
C LYS A 84 11.58 10.45 3.91
N GLY A 85 12.54 9.67 3.42
CA GLY A 85 13.96 9.77 3.77
C GLY A 85 14.47 8.57 4.58
N THR A 86 15.79 8.41 4.63
CA THR A 86 16.46 7.35 5.39
C THR A 86 16.86 7.89 6.76
N LYS A 87 16.22 7.40 7.84
CA LYS A 87 16.78 7.57 9.18
C LYS A 87 18.02 6.69 9.26
N LYS A 88 19.20 7.31 9.27
CA LYS A 88 20.45 6.63 9.58
C LYS A 88 20.40 6.28 11.06
N SER A 89 20.46 5.00 11.40
CA SER A 89 20.75 4.60 12.78
C SER A 89 22.12 5.19 13.11
N GLU A 90 22.17 6.09 14.09
CA GLU A 90 23.43 6.55 14.65
C GLU A 90 24.13 5.31 15.21
N LYS A 91 25.22 4.89 14.57
CA LYS A 91 26.15 3.99 15.21
C LYS A 91 26.70 4.77 16.40
N LYS A 92 26.25 4.44 17.62
CA LYS A 92 26.96 4.88 18.82
C LYS A 92 28.36 4.25 18.74
N CYS A 93 29.34 5.08 18.41
CA CYS A 93 30.76 4.78 18.59
C CYS A 93 31.07 4.65 20.08
#